data_AF-A0A5C9BEJ8-F1
#
_entry.id   AF-A0A5C9BEJ8-F1
#
_cell.length_a   1.000
_cell.length_b   1.000
_cell.length_c   1.000
_cell.angle_alpha   90.00
_cell.angle_beta   90.00
_cell.angle_gamma   90.00
#
_symmetry.space_group_name_H-M   'P 1'
#
loop_
_entity.id
_entity.type
_entity.pdbx_description
1 polymer ?
#
loop_
_entity_poly.entity_id
_entity_poly.type
_entity_poly.pdbx_seq_one_letter_code
_entity_poly.pdbx_strand_id
1 'polypeptide(L)'
;MNCASGRAGFNVIWIADASDLGLQRSLQQQGVWTIAMPPRLQSSTGTPLNHETAGLLPIPREWDNILAFTLGVAVPPDTQQDVLQWVRQVQSADRERHRPIMIDVTGGERIYSRHMQMLGTSRHMFNSTMSFKSYRESLDQHRKLARPGTYLFTWLPTEPMPDVAQQRQAAGKIPIIIEPEQIFLGAHSALAAGCRGLGFSMSESLDAKTPGAAERRLAIAQLNLK
;
A
#
# COMPACT_ATOMS: atom_id res chain seq x y z
N MET A 1 1.49 -17.60 5.00
CA MET A 1 2.75 -16.83 4.98
C MET A 1 3.14 -16.55 6.43
N ASN A 2 4.15 -17.20 7.03
CA ASN A 2 4.29 -17.17 8.50
C ASN A 2 5.72 -17.06 9.10
N CYS A 3 6.76 -16.66 8.37
CA CYS A 3 8.09 -16.47 9.00
C CYS A 3 9.02 -15.39 8.41
N ALA A 4 8.76 -14.85 7.21
CA ALA A 4 9.66 -13.89 6.55
C ALA A 4 9.60 -12.48 7.15
N SER A 5 8.38 -12.01 7.43
CA SER A 5 8.11 -10.58 7.54
C SER A 5 8.70 -9.96 8.81
N GLY A 6 8.66 -10.68 9.94
CA GLY A 6 9.31 -10.23 11.18
C GLY A 6 10.84 -10.13 11.08
N ARG A 7 11.47 -10.93 10.21
CA ARG A 7 12.94 -10.92 10.01
C ARG A 7 13.43 -9.78 9.11
N ALA A 8 12.57 -9.24 8.27
CA ALA A 8 12.90 -8.10 7.41
C ALA A 8 12.64 -6.75 8.08
N GLY A 9 12.21 -6.72 9.35
CA GLY A 9 12.04 -5.48 10.11
C GLY A 9 10.78 -4.67 9.77
N PHE A 10 9.77 -5.28 9.16
CA PHE A 10 8.51 -4.58 8.88
C PHE A 10 7.74 -4.31 10.17
N ASN A 11 7.25 -3.08 10.32
CA ASN A 11 6.35 -2.69 11.41
C ASN A 11 4.86 -2.85 11.04
N VAL A 12 4.54 -2.87 9.75
CA VAL A 12 3.18 -2.93 9.21
C VAL A 12 3.13 -3.86 8.00
N ILE A 13 2.10 -4.71 7.92
CA ILE A 13 1.83 -5.58 6.76
C ILE A 13 0.42 -5.34 6.24
N TRP A 14 0.27 -5.26 4.91
CA TRP A 14 -1.04 -5.28 4.29
C TRP A 14 -1.55 -6.72 4.16
N ILE A 15 -2.68 -7.03 4.80
CA ILE A 15 -3.39 -8.31 4.68
C ILE A 15 -4.60 -8.18 3.76
N ALA A 16 -4.88 -9.25 3.02
CA ALA A 16 -6.01 -9.29 2.09
C ALA A 16 -7.36 -9.36 2.79
N ASP A 17 -7.44 -10.07 3.93
CA ASP A 17 -8.66 -10.31 4.68
C ASP A 17 -8.53 -9.84 6.12
N ALA A 18 -9.30 -8.81 6.48
CA ALA A 18 -9.39 -8.27 7.83
C ALA A 18 -10.08 -9.22 8.82
N SER A 19 -10.76 -10.27 8.35
CA SER A 19 -11.44 -11.26 9.19
C SER A 19 -10.54 -12.43 9.61
N ASP A 20 -9.33 -12.55 9.04
CA ASP A 20 -8.35 -13.56 9.46
C ASP A 20 -7.72 -13.20 10.81
N LEU A 21 -8.44 -13.53 11.89
CA LEU A 21 -8.01 -13.30 13.26
C LEU A 21 -6.79 -14.14 13.64
N GLY A 22 -6.58 -15.28 12.98
CA GLY A 22 -5.43 -16.15 13.21
C GLY A 22 -4.14 -15.48 12.73
N LEU A 23 -4.15 -14.96 11.51
CA LEU A 23 -3.05 -14.18 10.96
C LEU A 23 -2.80 -12.91 11.76
N GLN A 24 -3.85 -12.16 12.12
CA GLN A 24 -3.70 -10.95 12.92
C GLN A 24 -3.02 -11.23 14.27
N ARG A 25 -3.43 -12.27 15.00
CA ARG A 25 -2.80 -12.64 16.28
C ARG A 25 -1.34 -13.06 16.08
N SER A 26 -1.04 -13.84 15.04
CA SER A 26 0.33 -14.26 14.71
C SER A 26 1.25 -13.05 14.46
N LEU A 27 0.77 -12.06 13.72
CA LEU A 27 1.50 -10.82 13.44
C LEU A 27 1.63 -9.93 14.69
N GLN A 28 0.56 -9.81 15.48
CA GLN A 28 0.57 -9.06 16.73
C GLN A 28 1.59 -9.63 17.73
N GLN A 29 1.70 -10.97 17.84
CA GLN A 29 2.69 -11.64 18.68
C GLN A 29 4.13 -11.36 18.24
N GLN A 30 4.34 -11.00 16.97
CA GLN A 30 5.63 -10.58 16.42
C GLN A 30 5.86 -9.07 16.52
N GLY A 31 4.94 -8.32 17.14
CA GLY A 31 4.99 -6.86 17.22
C GLY A 31 4.69 -6.15 15.91
N VAL A 32 4.06 -6.83 14.95
CA VAL A 32 3.76 -6.30 13.61
C VAL A 32 2.28 -5.94 13.50
N TRP A 33 2.02 -4.68 13.16
CA TRP A 33 0.68 -4.18 12.90
C TRP A 33 0.19 -4.58 11.51
N THR A 34 -1.12 -4.51 11.29
CA THR A 34 -1.72 -4.77 9.98
C THR A 34 -2.44 -3.55 9.43
N ILE A 35 -2.45 -3.44 8.10
CA ILE A 35 -3.46 -2.67 7.38
C ILE A 35 -4.29 -3.63 6.55
N ALA A 36 -5.55 -3.29 6.34
CA ALA A 36 -6.45 -4.10 5.53
C ALA A 36 -7.43 -3.21 4.79
N MET A 37 -8.11 -3.78 3.80
CA MET A 37 -9.26 -3.11 3.20
C MET A 37 -10.42 -3.09 4.21
N PRO A 38 -11.11 -1.95 4.40
CA PRO A 38 -12.26 -1.94 5.30
C PRO A 38 -13.42 -2.77 4.72
N PRO A 39 -14.41 -3.17 5.54
CA PRO A 39 -15.56 -3.89 5.03
C PRO A 39 -16.33 -3.00 4.05
N ARG A 40 -16.87 -3.61 3.00
CA ARG A 40 -17.74 -2.95 2.02
C ARG A 40 -19.05 -3.74 1.95
N LEU A 41 -20.17 -3.03 1.92
CA LEU A 41 -21.46 -3.70 1.73
C LEU A 41 -21.47 -4.36 0.35
N GLN A 42 -21.81 -5.64 0.33
CA GLN A 42 -21.96 -6.41 -0.89
C GLN A 42 -23.40 -6.87 -1.02
N SER A 43 -23.88 -6.93 -2.25
CA SER A 43 -25.17 -7.53 -2.58
C SER A 43 -25.09 -9.04 -2.41
N SER A 44 -26.25 -9.71 -2.48
CA SER A 44 -26.29 -11.17 -2.54
C SER A 44 -25.53 -11.75 -3.74
N THR A 45 -25.23 -10.94 -4.76
CA THR A 45 -24.43 -11.32 -5.93
C THR A 45 -22.96 -10.87 -5.85
N GLY A 46 -22.52 -10.36 -4.70
CA GLY A 46 -21.14 -9.94 -4.46
C GLY A 46 -20.77 -8.57 -5.03
N THR A 47 -21.72 -7.87 -5.66
CA THR A 47 -21.50 -6.51 -6.17
C THR A 47 -21.50 -5.50 -5.03
N PRO A 48 -20.55 -4.56 -4.97
CA PRO A 48 -20.57 -3.52 -3.96
C PRO A 48 -21.86 -2.71 -4.02
N LEU A 49 -22.54 -2.59 -2.88
CA LEU A 49 -23.77 -1.82 -2.76
C LEU A 49 -23.45 -0.37 -2.42
N ASN A 50 -23.81 0.54 -3.31
CA ASN A 50 -23.81 1.97 -3.05
C ASN A 50 -25.19 2.36 -2.49
N HIS A 51 -25.50 1.95 -1.25
CA HIS A 51 -26.74 2.38 -0.59
C HIS A 51 -26.48 3.56 0.34
N GLU A 52 -27.17 4.68 0.11
CA GLU A 52 -27.21 5.83 1.02
C GLU A 52 -27.90 5.49 2.35
N THR A 53 -28.71 4.43 2.38
CA THR A 53 -29.61 4.07 3.49
C THR A 53 -29.12 2.93 4.38
N ALA A 54 -28.10 2.16 3.98
CA ALA A 54 -27.56 1.07 4.79
C ALA A 54 -26.16 1.42 5.31
N GLY A 55 -26.03 1.53 6.63
CA GLY A 55 -24.73 1.70 7.29
C GLY A 55 -23.97 0.37 7.37
N LEU A 56 -22.64 0.45 7.43
CA LEU A 56 -21.82 -0.69 7.83
C LEU A 56 -22.11 -1.04 9.29
N LEU A 57 -22.10 -2.34 9.61
CA LEU A 57 -22.11 -2.78 11.00
C LEU A 57 -20.85 -2.24 11.72
N PRO A 58 -20.93 -1.97 13.04
CA PRO A 58 -19.77 -1.58 13.81
C PRO A 58 -18.59 -2.53 13.57
N ILE A 59 -17.39 -1.98 13.40
CA ILE A 59 -16.21 -2.80 13.16
C ILE A 59 -15.91 -3.63 14.42
N PRO A 60 -15.72 -4.97 14.28
CA PRO A 60 -15.48 -5.83 15.42
C PRO A 60 -14.27 -5.40 16.25
N ARG A 61 -14.36 -5.54 17.57
CA ARG A 61 -13.26 -5.20 18.48
C ARG A 61 -12.07 -6.13 18.29
N GLU A 62 -12.29 -7.35 17.82
CA GLU A 62 -11.28 -8.36 17.54
C GLU A 62 -10.26 -7.90 16.49
N TRP A 63 -10.58 -6.89 15.68
CA TRP A 63 -9.69 -6.28 14.69
C TRP A 63 -8.70 -5.29 15.31
N ASP A 64 -8.26 -5.53 16.55
CA ASP A 64 -7.39 -4.63 17.31
C ASP A 64 -6.01 -4.45 16.66
N ASN A 65 -5.48 -5.48 15.99
CA ASN A 65 -4.19 -5.40 15.31
C ASN A 65 -4.23 -4.64 13.97
N ILE A 66 -5.39 -4.14 13.56
CA ILE A 66 -5.52 -3.28 12.37
C ILE A 66 -5.23 -1.84 12.80
N LEU A 67 -4.10 -1.32 12.33
CA LEU A 67 -3.64 0.05 12.59
C LEU A 67 -4.41 1.07 11.75
N ALA A 68 -4.63 0.75 10.47
CA ALA A 68 -5.26 1.65 9.51
C ALA A 68 -5.98 0.85 8.42
N PHE A 69 -6.95 1.49 7.76
CA PHE A 69 -7.62 0.94 6.60
C PHE A 69 -7.02 1.48 5.30
N THR A 70 -6.81 0.63 4.31
CA THR A 70 -6.40 1.05 2.95
C THR A 70 -7.53 0.85 1.96
N LEU A 71 -7.84 1.87 1.16
CA LEU A 71 -8.91 1.80 0.14
C LEU A 71 -8.42 1.27 -1.21
N GLY A 72 -7.12 0.99 -1.33
CA GLY A 72 -6.52 0.43 -2.54
C GLY A 72 -5.26 1.16 -2.99
N VAL A 73 -4.74 0.68 -4.11
CA VAL A 73 -3.52 1.16 -4.78
C VAL A 73 -3.88 1.70 -6.16
N ALA A 74 -3.26 2.81 -6.55
CA ALA A 74 -3.47 3.49 -7.82
C ALA A 74 -4.96 3.78 -8.13
N VAL A 75 -5.73 4.19 -7.12
CA VAL A 75 -7.16 4.48 -7.26
C VAL A 75 -7.37 5.66 -8.22
N PRO A 76 -8.16 5.48 -9.30
CA PRO A 76 -8.39 6.53 -10.29
C PRO A 76 -9.41 7.59 -9.81
N PRO A 77 -9.30 8.83 -10.32
CA PRO A 77 -10.12 9.95 -9.85
C PRO A 77 -11.61 9.85 -10.24
N ASP A 78 -11.95 9.05 -11.24
CA ASP A 78 -13.34 8.77 -11.65
C ASP A 78 -14.16 8.04 -10.58
N THR A 79 -13.50 7.25 -9.72
CA THR A 79 -14.15 6.54 -8.60
C THR A 79 -14.38 7.40 -7.35
N GLN A 80 -14.07 8.70 -7.41
CA GLN A 80 -14.04 9.59 -6.24
C GLN A 80 -15.35 9.60 -5.45
N GLN A 81 -16.50 9.70 -6.11
CA GLN A 81 -17.79 9.79 -5.41
C GLN A 81 -18.05 8.54 -4.56
N ASP A 82 -17.84 7.36 -5.14
CA ASP A 82 -18.03 6.07 -4.49
C ASP A 82 -17.06 5.89 -3.32
N VAL A 83 -15.79 6.24 -3.51
CA VAL A 83 -14.76 6.18 -2.47
C VAL A 83 -15.13 7.07 -1.29
N LEU A 84 -15.56 8.32 -1.54
CA LEU A 84 -15.94 9.24 -0.48
C LEU A 84 -17.20 8.80 0.28
N GLN A 85 -18.14 8.16 -0.40
CA GLN A 85 -19.30 7.54 0.26
C GLN A 85 -18.88 6.39 1.17
N TRP A 86 -18.03 5.49 0.67
CA TRP A 86 -17.51 4.36 1.44
C TRP A 86 -16.76 4.81 2.69
N VAL A 87 -15.94 5.87 2.58
CA VAL A 87 -15.21 6.44 3.72
C VAL A 87 -16.14 6.93 4.83
N ARG A 88 -17.26 7.58 4.49
CA ARG A 88 -18.25 8.00 5.49
C ARG A 88 -18.86 6.79 6.20
N GLN A 89 -19.14 5.71 5.48
CA GLN A 89 -19.65 4.48 6.07
C GLN A 89 -18.61 3.85 7.03
N VAL A 90 -17.34 3.77 6.62
CA VAL A 90 -16.26 3.20 7.44
C VAL A 90 -16.04 4.03 8.69
N GLN A 91 -15.98 5.35 8.59
CA GLN A 91 -15.86 6.25 9.74
C GLN A 91 -17.05 6.11 10.69
N SER A 92 -18.26 5.92 10.17
CA SER A 92 -19.45 5.68 10.99
C SER A 92 -19.43 4.32 11.69
N ALA A 93 -18.81 3.30 11.09
CA ALA A 93 -18.67 1.98 11.67
C ALA A 93 -17.49 1.86 12.65
N ASP A 94 -16.46 2.70 12.51
CA ASP A 94 -15.25 2.70 13.35
C ASP A 94 -15.19 3.84 14.37
N ARG A 95 -16.35 4.21 14.95
CA ARG A 95 -16.46 5.32 15.91
C ARG A 95 -15.75 5.10 17.23
N GLU A 96 -15.40 3.86 17.57
CA GLU A 96 -14.67 3.60 18.82
C GLU A 96 -13.17 3.89 18.66
N ARG A 97 -12.56 3.42 17.56
CA ARG A 97 -11.10 3.49 17.37
C ARG A 97 -10.64 4.60 16.45
N HIS A 98 -11.51 5.10 15.57
CA HIS A 98 -11.19 6.15 14.60
C HIS A 98 -9.89 5.86 13.83
N ARG A 99 -9.73 4.62 13.35
CA ARG A 99 -8.49 4.24 12.67
C ARG A 99 -8.26 5.13 11.44
N PRO A 100 -7.01 5.53 11.16
CA PRO A 100 -6.68 6.27 9.96
C PRO A 100 -7.11 5.52 8.69
N ILE A 101 -7.56 6.27 7.70
CA ILE A 101 -7.85 5.76 6.36
C ILE A 101 -6.76 6.24 5.41
N MET A 102 -6.23 5.29 4.66
CA MET A 102 -5.18 5.41 3.67
C MET A 102 -5.76 5.17 2.28
N ILE A 103 -5.26 5.90 1.30
CA ILE A 103 -5.56 5.65 -0.11
C ILE A 103 -4.34 6.01 -0.94
N ASP A 104 -4.03 5.20 -1.94
CA ASP A 104 -3.04 5.54 -2.96
C ASP A 104 -3.74 5.85 -4.28
N VAL A 105 -3.46 7.01 -4.87
CA VAL A 105 -4.25 7.60 -5.97
C VAL A 105 -3.40 7.96 -7.18
N THR A 106 -4.02 7.99 -8.35
CA THR A 106 -3.40 8.50 -9.59
C THR A 106 -3.76 9.97 -9.90
N GLY A 107 -4.64 10.57 -9.10
CA GLY A 107 -5.03 11.98 -9.17
C GLY A 107 -6.07 12.35 -8.11
N GLY A 108 -6.46 13.63 -8.04
CA GLY A 108 -7.48 14.11 -7.09
C GLY A 108 -6.94 14.33 -5.67
N GLU A 109 -5.63 14.49 -5.51
CA GLU A 109 -4.89 14.58 -4.25
C GLU A 109 -5.51 15.60 -3.31
N ARG A 110 -5.92 16.76 -3.83
CA ARG A 110 -6.52 17.84 -3.03
C ARG A 110 -7.83 17.44 -2.38
N ILE A 111 -8.64 16.65 -3.08
CA ILE A 111 -9.95 16.19 -2.60
C ILE A 111 -9.72 15.03 -1.63
N TYR A 112 -8.95 14.01 -2.01
CA TYR A 112 -8.69 12.87 -1.14
C TYR A 112 -7.98 13.26 0.16
N SER A 113 -6.98 14.14 0.13
CA SER A 113 -6.31 14.66 1.34
C SER A 113 -7.22 15.49 2.26
N ARG A 114 -8.42 15.88 1.82
CA ARG A 114 -9.42 16.50 2.70
C ARG A 114 -10.13 15.46 3.58
N HIS A 115 -10.29 14.25 3.07
CA HIS A 115 -11.14 13.21 3.66
C HIS A 115 -10.36 12.05 4.27
N MET A 116 -9.12 11.81 3.80
CA MET A 116 -8.24 10.76 4.29
C MET A 116 -7.09 11.33 5.10
N GLN A 117 -6.63 10.58 6.10
CA GLN A 117 -5.49 10.96 6.93
C GLN A 117 -4.16 10.71 6.22
N MET A 118 -4.11 9.69 5.36
CA MET A 118 -2.89 9.26 4.67
C MET A 118 -3.13 9.14 3.17
N LEU A 119 -2.28 9.80 2.38
CA LEU A 119 -2.39 9.83 0.92
C LEU A 119 -1.12 9.24 0.29
N GLY A 120 -1.30 8.26 -0.58
CA GLY A 120 -0.29 7.63 -1.38
C GLY A 120 -0.32 8.16 -2.81
N THR A 121 0.84 8.31 -3.42
CA THR A 121 0.97 8.55 -4.87
C THR A 121 2.10 7.69 -5.41
N SER A 122 1.79 6.43 -5.67
CA SER A 122 2.76 5.41 -6.05
C SER A 122 2.92 5.37 -7.56
N ARG A 123 4.15 5.14 -8.01
CA ARG A 123 4.46 5.03 -9.43
C ARG A 123 5.54 3.99 -9.64
N HIS A 124 5.35 3.18 -10.66
CA HIS A 124 6.38 2.26 -11.11
C HIS A 124 7.45 3.03 -11.89
N MET A 125 8.68 3.04 -11.37
CA MET A 125 9.81 3.80 -11.92
C MET A 125 10.92 2.90 -12.45
N PHE A 126 11.09 1.70 -11.90
CA PHE A 126 12.12 0.78 -12.34
C PHE A 126 11.86 0.25 -13.74
N ASN A 127 12.91 0.14 -14.54
CA ASN A 127 12.85 -0.37 -15.92
C ASN A 127 11.90 0.41 -16.83
N SER A 128 11.70 1.68 -16.48
CA SER A 128 11.00 2.67 -17.28
C SER A 128 11.98 3.75 -17.75
N THR A 129 11.50 4.70 -18.55
CA THR A 129 12.26 5.91 -18.91
C THR A 129 12.34 6.93 -17.77
N MET A 130 11.69 6.68 -16.63
CA MET A 130 11.65 7.57 -15.48
C MET A 130 12.97 7.51 -14.70
N SER A 131 13.66 8.64 -14.59
CA SER A 131 14.82 8.77 -13.71
C SER A 131 14.39 8.89 -12.23
N PHE A 132 15.29 8.58 -11.29
CA PHE A 132 15.07 8.82 -9.85
C PHE A 132 14.79 10.30 -9.53
N LYS A 133 15.43 11.22 -10.26
CA LYS A 133 15.17 12.65 -10.15
C LYS A 133 13.73 12.97 -10.53
N SER A 134 13.28 12.48 -11.68
CA SER A 134 11.91 12.67 -12.16
C SER A 134 10.89 12.00 -11.23
N TYR A 135 11.23 10.84 -10.65
CA TYR A 135 10.41 10.17 -9.64
C TYR A 135 10.21 11.04 -8.40
N ARG A 136 11.30 11.57 -7.84
CA ARG A 136 11.25 12.50 -6.70
C ARG A 136 10.43 13.76 -7.04
N GLU A 137 10.64 14.34 -8.22
CA GLU A 137 9.90 15.53 -8.68
C GLU A 137 8.41 15.25 -8.82
N SER A 138 8.03 14.08 -9.34
CA SER A 138 6.64 13.62 -9.41
C SER A 138 6.00 13.55 -8.02
N LEU A 139 6.67 12.90 -7.06
CA LEU A 139 6.19 12.81 -5.68
C LEU A 139 6.05 14.19 -5.01
N ASP A 140 7.01 15.10 -5.23
CA ASP A 140 6.94 16.47 -4.71
C ASP A 140 5.77 17.25 -5.35
N GLN A 141 5.48 17.04 -6.63
CA GLN A 141 4.31 17.63 -7.29
C GLN A 141 3.01 17.14 -6.66
N HIS A 142 2.84 15.83 -6.46
CA HIS A 142 1.66 15.28 -5.78
C HIS A 142 1.51 15.83 -4.36
N ARG A 143 2.62 15.96 -3.62
CA ARG A 143 2.64 16.59 -2.30
C ARG A 143 2.11 18.02 -2.31
N LYS A 144 2.49 18.82 -3.31
CA LYS A 144 2.03 20.21 -3.47
C LYS A 144 0.54 20.31 -3.80
N LEU A 145 -0.02 19.29 -4.46
CA LEU A 145 -1.46 19.22 -4.76
C LEU A 145 -2.29 18.80 -3.54
N ALA A 146 -1.72 18.00 -2.63
CA ALA A 146 -2.35 17.64 -1.38
C ALA A 146 -2.52 18.85 -0.42
N ARG A 147 -3.33 18.68 0.64
CA ARG A 147 -3.41 19.69 1.70
C ARG A 147 -2.08 19.77 2.48
N PRO A 148 -1.63 20.97 2.88
CA PRO A 148 -0.49 21.09 3.78
C PRO A 148 -0.67 20.24 5.04
N GLY A 149 0.38 19.52 5.43
CA GLY A 149 0.36 18.63 6.59
C GLY A 149 -0.20 17.22 6.34
N THR A 150 -0.67 16.90 5.12
CA THR A 150 -1.11 15.54 4.77
C THR A 150 0.03 14.54 4.99
N TYR A 151 -0.28 13.40 5.62
CA TYR A 151 0.67 12.30 5.72
C TYR A 151 0.82 11.64 4.35
N LEU A 152 2.01 11.71 3.76
CA LEU A 152 2.27 11.12 2.45
C LEU A 152 3.02 9.81 2.57
N PHE A 153 2.65 8.84 1.75
CA PHE A 153 3.37 7.59 1.60
C PHE A 153 3.52 7.19 0.13
N THR A 154 4.30 6.15 -0.14
CA THR A 154 4.38 5.56 -1.47
C THR A 154 4.69 4.07 -1.36
N TRP A 155 4.14 3.30 -2.29
CA TRP A 155 4.48 1.91 -2.53
C TRP A 155 5.65 1.86 -3.50
N LEU A 156 6.82 1.50 -2.98
CA LEU A 156 8.02 1.28 -3.77
C LEU A 156 7.90 -0.10 -4.45
N PRO A 157 7.89 -0.18 -5.79
CA PRO A 157 8.00 -1.47 -6.45
C PRO A 157 9.36 -2.09 -6.09
N THR A 158 9.41 -3.40 -5.91
CA THR A 158 10.68 -4.13 -5.69
C THR A 158 10.96 -5.15 -6.79
N GLU A 159 10.07 -5.17 -7.77
CA GLU A 159 9.99 -6.12 -8.86
C GLU A 159 9.69 -5.38 -10.16
N PRO A 160 10.03 -5.97 -11.32
CA PRO A 160 9.63 -5.41 -12.61
C PRO A 160 8.11 -5.30 -12.72
N MET A 161 7.61 -4.45 -13.62
CA MET A 161 6.18 -4.47 -13.92
C MET A 161 5.74 -5.88 -14.36
N PRO A 162 4.63 -6.41 -13.83
CA PRO A 162 4.18 -7.78 -14.14
C PRO A 162 4.09 -8.06 -15.64
N ASP A 163 3.48 -7.15 -16.42
CA ASP A 163 3.33 -7.30 -17.87
C ASP A 163 4.69 -7.42 -18.58
N VAL A 164 5.68 -6.62 -18.16
CA VAL A 164 7.03 -6.64 -18.73
C VAL A 164 7.75 -7.95 -18.36
N ALA A 165 7.62 -8.39 -17.11
CA ALA A 165 8.18 -9.66 -16.66
C ALA A 165 7.59 -10.84 -17.46
N GLN A 166 6.26 -10.86 -17.62
CA GLN A 166 5.52 -11.91 -18.31
C GLN A 166 5.86 -11.95 -19.81
N GLN A 167 5.92 -10.79 -20.48
CA GLN A 167 6.34 -10.68 -21.88
C GLN A 167 7.76 -11.20 -22.11
N ARG A 168 8.70 -10.88 -21.21
CA ARG A 168 10.09 -11.37 -21.31
C ARG A 168 10.19 -12.87 -21.10
N GLN A 169 9.45 -13.40 -20.13
CA GLN A 169 9.38 -14.82 -19.87
C GLN A 169 8.82 -15.58 -21.09
N ALA A 170 7.73 -15.09 -21.68
CA ALA A 170 7.16 -15.65 -22.90
C ALA A 170 8.13 -15.62 -24.09
N ALA A 171 9.02 -14.61 -24.14
CA ALA A 171 10.07 -14.48 -25.14
C ALA A 171 11.35 -15.28 -24.81
N GLY A 172 11.37 -16.07 -23.73
CA GLY A 172 12.56 -16.84 -23.30
C GLY A 172 13.76 -15.96 -22.91
N LYS A 173 13.53 -14.69 -22.56
CA LYS A 173 14.58 -13.74 -22.20
C LYS A 173 14.92 -13.85 -20.71
N ILE A 174 16.17 -13.50 -20.37
CA ILE A 174 16.64 -13.41 -18.99
C ILE A 174 15.69 -12.47 -18.21
N PRO A 175 15.25 -12.86 -17.00
CA PRO A 175 14.38 -12.03 -16.17
C PRO A 175 15.05 -10.70 -15.84
N ILE A 176 14.24 -9.65 -15.70
CA ILE A 176 14.74 -8.37 -15.18
C ILE A 176 14.87 -8.54 -13.67
N ILE A 177 16.05 -8.17 -13.16
CA ILE A 177 16.30 -8.09 -11.73
C ILE A 177 16.35 -6.61 -11.36
N ILE A 178 15.67 -6.24 -10.28
CA ILE A 178 15.80 -4.93 -9.66
C ILE A 178 16.97 -5.01 -8.68
N GLU A 179 18.01 -4.24 -8.92
CA GLU A 179 19.21 -4.29 -8.09
C GLU A 179 18.97 -3.61 -6.72
N PRO A 180 19.61 -4.07 -5.64
CA PRO A 180 19.50 -3.46 -4.31
C PRO A 180 19.72 -1.94 -4.30
N GLU A 181 20.72 -1.44 -5.03
CA GLU A 181 21.04 -0.02 -5.17
C GLU A 181 19.86 0.78 -5.74
N GLN A 182 19.08 0.18 -6.64
CA GLN A 182 17.88 0.82 -7.19
C GLN A 182 16.80 0.95 -6.11
N ILE A 183 16.61 -0.08 -5.28
CA ILE A 183 15.67 -0.06 -4.14
C ILE A 183 16.09 1.04 -3.15
N PHE A 184 17.38 1.11 -2.79
CA PHE A 184 17.90 2.17 -1.92
C PHE A 184 17.67 3.57 -2.50
N LEU A 185 18.03 3.79 -3.77
CA LEU A 185 17.85 5.08 -4.44
C LEU A 185 16.37 5.47 -4.55
N GLY A 186 15.49 4.50 -4.80
CA GLY A 186 14.04 4.71 -4.82
C GLY A 186 13.50 5.13 -3.46
N ALA A 187 13.86 4.41 -2.40
CA ALA A 187 13.49 4.74 -1.03
C ALA A 187 13.99 6.14 -0.61
N HIS A 188 15.27 6.44 -0.84
CA HIS A 188 15.83 7.75 -0.55
C HIS A 188 15.20 8.87 -1.37
N SER A 189 14.84 8.62 -2.63
CA SER A 189 14.13 9.59 -3.47
C SER A 189 12.74 9.91 -2.91
N ALA A 190 12.01 8.90 -2.45
CA ALA A 190 10.69 9.07 -1.83
C ALA A 190 10.78 9.84 -0.50
N LEU A 191 11.72 9.48 0.38
CA LEU A 191 11.96 10.20 1.62
C LEU A 191 12.37 11.66 1.36
N ALA A 192 13.24 11.90 0.38
CA ALA A 192 13.66 13.25 -0.01
C ALA A 192 12.51 14.08 -0.61
N ALA A 193 11.49 13.45 -1.21
CA ALA A 193 10.27 14.13 -1.63
C ALA A 193 9.33 14.46 -0.45
N GLY A 194 9.63 13.98 0.76
CA GLY A 194 8.85 14.19 1.97
C GLY A 194 7.76 13.14 2.23
N CYS A 195 7.85 11.96 1.60
CA CYS A 195 7.07 10.80 2.05
C CYS A 195 7.49 10.42 3.47
N ARG A 196 6.50 10.16 4.32
CA ARG A 196 6.68 9.75 5.73
C ARG A 196 6.47 8.25 5.92
N GLY A 197 5.78 7.59 4.99
CA GLY A 197 5.63 6.14 4.95
C GLY A 197 6.20 5.56 3.65
N LEU A 198 6.83 4.40 3.77
CA LEU A 198 7.25 3.58 2.63
C LEU A 198 6.61 2.21 2.79
N GLY A 199 5.92 1.76 1.75
CA GLY A 199 5.51 0.37 1.60
C GLY A 199 6.27 -0.26 0.45
N PHE A 200 6.41 -1.59 0.45
CA PHE A 200 7.07 -2.31 -0.64
C PHE A 200 6.03 -3.17 -1.37
N SER A 201 5.87 -2.91 -2.67
CA SER A 201 5.03 -3.74 -3.52
C SER A 201 5.81 -4.95 -4.00
N MET A 202 5.25 -6.13 -3.74
CA MET A 202 5.76 -7.43 -4.12
C MET A 202 4.62 -8.23 -4.76
N SER A 203 4.90 -8.90 -5.87
CA SER A 203 3.99 -9.87 -6.49
C SER A 203 4.29 -11.29 -6.03
N GLU A 204 5.50 -11.54 -5.53
CA GLU A 204 5.92 -12.82 -4.97
C GLU A 204 6.07 -12.75 -3.45
N SER A 205 6.16 -13.93 -2.82
CA SER A 205 6.49 -13.99 -1.40
C SER A 205 7.90 -13.45 -1.15
N LEU A 206 8.10 -12.76 -0.02
CA LEU A 206 9.43 -12.31 0.40
C LEU A 206 10.45 -13.47 0.55
N ASP A 207 9.98 -14.69 0.80
CA ASP A 207 10.81 -15.90 0.88
C ASP A 207 10.91 -16.66 -0.45
N ALA A 208 10.51 -16.04 -1.56
CA ALA A 208 10.68 -16.62 -2.88
C ALA A 208 12.15 -16.94 -3.16
N LYS A 209 12.38 -17.97 -3.96
CA LYS A 209 13.72 -18.40 -4.40
C LYS A 209 13.99 -18.00 -5.87
N THR A 210 13.25 -17.03 -6.37
CA THR A 210 13.41 -16.49 -7.71
C THR A 210 14.68 -15.63 -7.80
N PRO A 211 15.27 -15.46 -9.00
CA PRO A 211 16.46 -14.62 -9.17
C PRO A 211 16.24 -13.21 -8.60
N GLY A 212 17.15 -12.75 -7.74
CA GLY A 212 17.08 -11.45 -7.09
C GLY A 212 16.21 -11.38 -5.83
N ALA A 213 15.47 -12.43 -5.47
CA ALA A 213 14.59 -12.40 -4.30
C ALA A 213 15.37 -12.33 -2.97
N ALA A 214 16.51 -13.03 -2.89
CA ALA A 214 17.36 -13.00 -1.70
C ALA A 214 17.97 -11.60 -1.48
N GLU A 215 18.51 -11.01 -2.55
CA GLU A 215 19.11 -9.68 -2.60
C GLU A 215 18.07 -8.60 -2.27
N ARG A 216 16.87 -8.68 -2.86
CA ARG A 216 15.73 -7.82 -2.54
C ARG A 216 15.38 -7.87 -1.07
N ARG A 217 15.22 -9.07 -0.50
CA ARG A 217 14.88 -9.25 0.92
C ARG A 217 15.93 -8.63 1.83
N LEU A 218 17.22 -8.81 1.52
CA LEU A 218 18.32 -8.22 2.28
C LEU A 218 18.33 -6.68 2.16
N ALA A 219 18.09 -6.14 0.95
CA ALA A 219 18.02 -4.70 0.74
C ALA A 219 16.89 -4.06 1.54
N ILE A 220 15.70 -4.67 1.53
CA ILE A 220 14.55 -4.22 2.32
C ILE A 220 14.86 -4.32 3.82
N ALA A 221 15.44 -5.42 4.28
CA ALA A 221 15.82 -5.58 5.68
C ALA A 221 16.81 -4.49 6.12
N GLN A 222 17.80 -4.16 5.29
CA GLN A 222 18.75 -3.08 5.58
C GLN A 222 18.09 -1.70 5.62
N LEU A 223 17.09 -1.44 4.78
CA LEU A 223 16.30 -0.20 4.84
C LEU A 223 15.51 -0.09 6.15
N ASN A 224 14.99 -1.21 6.65
CA ASN A 224 14.16 -1.23 7.86
C ASN A 224 14.96 -1.23 9.17
N LEU A 225 16.27 -1.50 9.13
CA LEU A 225 17.15 -1.49 10.31
C LEU A 225 17.68 -0.08 10.68
N LYS A 226 17.46 0.92 9.81
CA LYS A 226 17.92 2.30 10.01
C LYS A 226 16.81 3.18 10.55
#